data_AF-A0A563EVJ8-F1
#
_entry.id   AF-A0A563EVJ8-F1
#
_cell.length_a   1.000
_cell.length_b   1.000
_cell.length_c   1.000
_cell.angle_alpha   90.00
_cell.angle_beta   90.00
_cell.angle_gamma   90.00
#
_symmetry.space_group_name_H-M   'P 1'
#
loop_
_entity.id
_entity.type
_entity.pdbx_description
1 polymer ?
#
loop_
_entity_poly.entity_id
_entity_poly.type
_entity_poly.pdbx_seq_one_letter_code
_entity_poly.pdbx_strand_id
1 'polypeptide(L)' 'MKIRVEGTRDETTAAVAALREVFDVHEASRFYPNRGDSVLGRVYLTVAAHTARVVRATAARTDRLPPAGELDS' A
#
# COMPACT_ATOMS: atom_id res chain seq x y z
N MET A 1 4.17 0.14 14.12
CA MET A 1 4.31 1.61 14.11
C MET A 1 2.97 2.26 14.45
N LYS A 2 2.95 3.52 14.91
CA LYS A 2 1.72 4.27 15.19
C LYS A 2 1.58 5.46 14.24
N ILE A 3 0.38 5.67 13.69
CA ILE A 3 0.05 6.83 12.86
C ILE A 3 -1.06 7.62 13.56
N ARG A 4 -0.91 8.94 13.63
CA ARG A 4 -1.97 9.86 14.04
C ARG A 4 -2.50 10.56 12.80
N VAL A 5 -3.78 10.38 12.50
CA VAL A 5 -4.49 11.10 11.44
C VAL A 5 -5.30 12.20 12.09
N GLU A 6 -5.16 13.43 11.63
CA GLU A 6 -5.91 14.60 12.10
C GLU A 6 -6.69 15.21 10.92
N GLY A 7 -7.93 15.60 11.18
CA GLY A 7 -8.83 16.15 10.16
C GLY A 7 -10.27 16.11 10.64
N THR A 8 -11.21 16.46 9.76
CA THR A 8 -12.64 16.22 9.98
C THR A 8 -12.93 14.72 10.07
N ARG A 9 -14.14 14.37 10.51
CA ARG A 9 -14.58 12.96 10.56
C ARG A 9 -14.53 12.29 9.18
N ASP A 10 -14.90 13.00 8.13
CA ASP A 10 -14.95 12.46 6.78
C ASP A 10 -13.53 12.29 6.21
N GLU A 11 -12.68 13.31 6.37
CA GLU A 11 -11.26 13.24 5.96
C GLU A 11 -10.52 12.12 6.67
N THR A 12 -10.68 12.00 8.00
CA THR A 12 -10.02 10.94 8.77
C THR A 12 -10.53 9.57 8.37
N THR A 13 -11.82 9.41 8.08
CA THR A 13 -12.38 8.14 7.58
C THR A 13 -11.80 7.76 6.21
N ALA A 14 -11.76 8.71 5.27
CA ALA A 14 -11.19 8.51 3.95
C ALA A 14 -9.69 8.17 4.00
N ALA A 15 -8.93 8.90 4.82
CA ALA A 15 -7.51 8.65 5.02
C ALA A 15 -7.23 7.27 5.64
N VAL A 16 -8.03 6.84 6.63
CA VAL A 16 -7.91 5.50 7.22
C VAL A 16 -8.22 4.41 6.18
N ALA A 17 -9.19 4.62 5.30
CA ALA A 17 -9.49 3.68 4.21
C ALA A 17 -8.28 3.54 3.26
N ALA A 18 -7.69 4.66 2.83
CA ALA A 18 -6.50 4.64 1.96
C ALA A 18 -5.28 4.00 2.66
N LEU A 19 -5.06 4.27 3.94
CA LEU A 19 -3.94 3.70 4.69
C LEU A 19 -4.03 2.17 4.84
N ARG A 20 -5.25 1.60 4.84
CA ARG A 20 -5.45 0.14 4.85
C ARG A 20 -5.01 -0.56 3.57
N GLU A 21 -4.85 0.17 2.47
CA GLU A 21 -4.34 -0.42 1.22
C GLU A 21 -2.82 -0.57 1.20
N VAL A 22 -2.13 0.17 2.07
CA VAL A 22 -0.66 0.25 2.09
C VAL A 22 -0.05 -0.36 3.35
N PHE A 23 -0.84 -0.44 4.43
CA PHE A 23 -0.42 -0.97 5.71
C PHE A 23 -1.37 -2.06 6.22
N ASP A 24 -0.80 -3.03 6.92
CA ASP A 24 -1.57 -3.93 7.77
C ASP A 24 -2.01 -3.15 9.02
N VAL A 25 -3.26 -2.67 9.02
CA VAL A 25 -3.83 -1.95 10.16
C VAL A 25 -4.34 -2.94 11.19
N HIS A 26 -3.66 -3.02 12.34
CA HIS A 26 -4.04 -3.89 13.45
C HIS A 26 -5.16 -3.29 14.29
N GLU A 27 -5.07 -1.99 14.57
CA GLU A 27 -6.05 -1.28 15.39
C GLU A 27 -6.28 0.12 14.83
N ALA A 28 -7.54 0.57 14.91
CA ALA A 28 -7.93 1.94 14.65
C ALA A 28 -8.80 2.44 15.81
N SER A 29 -8.43 3.56 16.40
CA SER A 29 -9.27 4.20 17.42
C SER A 29 -10.55 4.74 16.80
N ARG A 30 -11.55 5.02 17.63
CA ARG A 30 -12.66 5.89 17.24
C ARG A 30 -12.15 7.31 16.99
N PHE A 31 -12.92 8.08 16.23
CA PHE A 31 -12.68 9.51 16.06
C PHE A 31 -12.77 10.23 17.40
N TYR A 32 -11.71 10.94 17.76
CA TYR A 32 -11.61 11.73 18.98
C TYR A 32 -11.64 13.22 18.64
N PRO A 33 -12.75 13.93 18.92
CA PRO A 33 -12.83 15.37 18.67
C PRO A 33 -11.75 16.15 19.40
N ASN A 34 -11.19 17.17 18.75
CA ASN A 34 -10.37 18.15 19.45
C ASN A 34 -11.24 18.96 20.42
N ARG A 35 -10.63 19.56 21.46
CA ARG A 35 -11.37 20.38 22.43
C ARG A 35 -11.85 21.69 21.78
N GLY A 36 -12.94 22.24 22.31
CA GLY A 36 -13.58 23.47 21.81
C GLY A 36 -14.53 23.20 20.64
N ASP A 37 -14.89 24.25 19.90
CA ASP A 37 -15.87 24.18 18.80
C ASP A 37 -15.26 23.74 17.46
N SER A 38 -14.10 23.06 17.50
CA SER A 38 -13.44 22.58 16.28
C SER A 38 -14.16 21.36 15.73
N VAL A 39 -14.41 21.37 14.41
CA VAL A 39 -14.89 20.18 13.67
C VAL A 39 -13.79 19.13 13.46
N LEU A 40 -12.54 19.46 13.82
CA LEU A 40 -11.39 18.59 13.65
C LEU A 40 -11.26 17.63 14.83
N GLY A 41 -10.71 16.47 14.54
CA GLY A 41 -10.39 15.47 15.54
C GLY A 41 -9.31 14.54 15.03
N ARG A 42 -9.13 13.44 15.75
CA ARG A 42 -7.98 12.56 15.60
C ARG A 42 -8.39 11.10 15.59
N VAL A 43 -7.70 10.31 14.78
CA VAL A 43 -7.73 8.85 14.82
C VAL A 43 -6.30 8.35 15.00
N TYR A 44 -6.12 7.38 15.88
CA TYR A 44 -4.85 6.71 16.11
C TYR A 44 -4.90 5.32 15.49
N LEU A 45 -3.89 5.00 14.69
CA LEU A 45 -3.72 3.69 14.07
C LEU A 45 -2.48 3.00 14.65
N THR A 46 -2.61 1.70 14.92
CA THR A 46 -1.47 0.79 15.09
C THR A 46 -1.36 -0.03 13.83
N VAL A 47 -0.21 0.05 13.14
CA VAL A 47 -0.03 -0.61 11.84
C VAL A 47 1.32 -1.33 11.74
N ALA A 48 1.42 -2.28 10.81
CA ALA A 48 2.66 -2.84 10.31
C ALA A 48 2.85 -2.47 8.83
N ALA A 49 4.10 -2.24 8.43
CA ALA A 49 4.43 -2.11 7.03
C ALA A 49 4.30 -3.47 6.36
N HIS A 50 3.67 -3.53 5.18
CA HIS A 50 3.80 -4.72 4.35
C HIS A 50 5.29 -4.92 4.06
N THR A 51 5.82 -6.07 4.44
CA THR A 51 7.13 -6.48 3.93
C THR A 51 6.99 -6.61 2.42
N ALA A 52 7.73 -5.80 1.66
CA ALA A 52 7.68 -5.79 0.22
C ALA A 52 7.77 -7.23 -0.30
N ARG A 53 6.73 -7.68 -1.01
CA ARG A 53 6.73 -9.00 -1.63
C ARG A 53 7.81 -8.98 -2.70
N VAL A 54 8.83 -9.81 -2.56
CA VAL A 54 9.89 -9.92 -3.57
C VAL A 54 9.25 -10.50 -4.83
N VAL A 55 8.99 -9.65 -5.83
CA VAL A 55 8.53 -10.07 -7.14
C VAL A 55 9.75 -10.49 -7.96
N ARG A 56 9.86 -11.78 -8.27
CA ARG A 56 10.82 -12.28 -9.26
C ARG A 56 10.10 -12.43 -10.59
N ALA A 57 10.43 -11.58 -11.55
CA ALA A 57 10.05 -11.79 -12.93
C ALA A 57 11.11 -12.68 -13.60
N THR A 58 10.66 -13.67 -14.37
CA THR A 58 11.52 -14.44 -15.27
C THR A 58 11.12 -14.10 -16.70
N ALA A 59 12.12 -13.95 -17.58
CA ALA A 59 11.92 -13.70 -19.00
C ALA A 59 12.67 -14.76 -19.80
N ALA A 60 12.01 -15.30 -20.83
CA ALA A 60 12.62 -16.20 -21.79
C ALA A 60 12.81 -15.45 -23.12
N ARG A 61 14.01 -15.54 -23.69
CA ARG A 61 14.34 -14.96 -24.99
C ARG A 61 13.82 -15.88 -26.10
N THR A 62 12.96 -15.38 -26.97
CA THR A 62 12.28 -16.18 -28.02
C THR A 62 12.98 -16.15 -29.38
N ASP A 63 13.90 -15.23 -29.62
CA ASP A 63 14.70 -15.17 -30.85
C ASP A 63 15.90 -16.12 -30.76
N ARG A 64 15.67 -17.40 -31.07
CA ARG A 64 16.74 -18.31 -31.48
C ARG A 64 16.68 -18.40 -33.01
N LEU A 65 17.67 -17.83 -33.70
CA LEU A 65 17.86 -18.12 -35.12
C LEU A 65 18.18 -19.62 -35.25
N PRO A 66 17.55 -20.38 -36.15
CA PRO A 66 18.02 -21.73 -36.45
C PRO A 66 19.50 -21.68 -36.86
N PRO A 67 20.30 -22.71 -36.50
CA PRO A 67 21.71 -22.74 -36.88
C PRO A 67 21.83 -22.61 -38.40
N ALA A 68 22.66 -21.68 -38.86
CA ALA A 68 23.02 -21.53 -40.26
C ALA A 68 23.85 -22.76 -40.68
N GLY A 69 23.19 -23.80 -41.19
CA GLY A 69 23.90 -25.03 -41.56
C GLY A 69 23.08 -26.14 -42.21
N GLU A 70 21.84 -25.93 -42.62
CA GLU A 70 21.04 -26.90 -43.39
C GLU A 70 20.48 -26.25 -44.65
N LEU A 71 21.38 -25.76 -45.51
CA LEU A 71 21.08 -25.44 -46.91
C LEU A 71 22.29 -25.87 -47.75
N ASP A 72 22.58 -27.16 -47.75
CA ASP A 72 23.26 -27.82 -48.87
C ASP A 72 23.17 -29.35 -48.70
N SER A 73 22.20 -29.96 -49.39
CA SER A 73 22.18 -31.35 -49.88
C SER A 73 20.99 -31.54 -50.81
#